data_AF-A0A7C6YCK1-F1
#
_entry.id   AF-A0A7C6YCK1-F1
#
_cell.length_a   1.000
_cell.length_b   1.000
_cell.length_c   1.000
_cell.angle_alpha   90.00
_cell.angle_beta   90.00
_cell.angle_gamma   90.00
#
_symmetry.space_group_name_H-M   'P 1'
#
loop_
_entity.id
_entity.type
_entity.pdbx_description
1 polymer ?
#
loop_
_entity_poly.entity_id
_entity_poly.type
_entity_poly.pdbx_seq_one_letter_code
_entity_poly.pdbx_strand_id
1 'polypeptide(L)'
;MPSGTALVNGATMLGCQFGGQEVLQACTEMELLTTDDPALLTVNPFTTDIVILGAGLYPDGGIRPVLEERLRTGLRLANDFPFARVVVTGGVPQNGRTEAQAMSEWLRGAGVPPHRISEENQSNSTVQNAQFSNRLFYDRGTTGAVIVTNDFHLKRAMLNFRQAVDGRIPVAGVVARG
;
A
#
# COMPACT_ATOMS: atom_id res chain seq x y z
N MET A 1 18.54 17.89 -21.99
CA MET A 1 17.25 17.17 -21.80
C MET A 1 17.54 16.04 -20.84
N PRO A 2 17.00 15.99 -19.62
CA PRO A 2 17.35 14.94 -18.68
C PRO A 2 16.79 13.60 -19.19
N SER A 3 17.65 12.61 -19.26
CA SER A 3 17.41 11.26 -19.77
C SER A 3 16.46 10.48 -18.86
N GLY A 4 15.24 10.20 -19.34
CA GLY A 4 14.49 8.94 -19.23
C GLY A 4 14.26 8.23 -17.88
N THR A 5 14.83 8.70 -16.77
CA THR A 5 14.82 8.03 -15.45
C THR A 5 14.01 8.85 -14.43
N ALA A 6 13.17 9.76 -14.92
CA ALA A 6 12.79 10.93 -14.16
C ALA A 6 11.59 10.75 -13.22
N LEU A 7 10.75 9.72 -13.33
CA LEU A 7 9.56 9.56 -12.47
C LEU A 7 9.09 8.11 -12.41
N VAL A 8 9.90 7.19 -11.88
CA VAL A 8 9.44 5.82 -11.59
C VAL A 8 9.00 5.77 -10.14
N ASN A 9 7.81 5.22 -9.88
CA ASN A 9 7.15 5.09 -8.58
C ASN A 9 8.07 5.11 -7.33
N GLY A 10 8.31 6.30 -6.75
CA GLY A 10 9.16 6.48 -5.57
C GLY A 10 10.68 6.35 -5.76
N ALA A 11 11.18 6.06 -6.96
CA ALA A 11 12.61 5.98 -7.30
C ALA A 11 13.27 7.37 -7.43
N THR A 12 12.51 8.42 -7.74
CA THR A 12 12.95 9.80 -7.53
C THR A 12 12.59 10.23 -6.12
N MET A 13 13.42 9.78 -5.18
CA MET A 13 13.41 10.18 -3.78
C MET A 13 12.99 11.66 -3.61
N LEU A 14 11.89 11.89 -2.88
CA LEU A 14 11.38 13.19 -2.37
C LEU A 14 10.41 14.03 -3.25
N GLY A 15 10.25 13.77 -4.55
CA GLY A 15 9.52 14.72 -5.44
C GLY A 15 8.02 14.93 -5.11
N CYS A 16 7.30 13.88 -4.76
CA CYS A 16 5.84 13.91 -4.53
C CYS A 16 5.46 13.85 -3.04
N GLN A 17 6.34 14.28 -2.13
CA GLN A 17 6.13 14.13 -0.68
C GLN A 17 5.76 15.46 -0.01
N PHE A 18 6.10 16.59 -0.62
CA PHE A 18 5.93 17.91 -0.03
C PHE A 18 5.26 18.86 -1.01
N GLY A 19 4.19 19.52 -0.56
CA GLY A 19 3.49 20.53 -1.35
C GLY A 19 2.01 20.65 -0.99
N GLY A 20 1.38 21.71 -1.46
CA GLY A 20 -0.07 21.84 -1.40
C GLY A 20 -0.77 20.74 -2.19
N GLN A 21 -2.08 20.59 -1.96
CA GLN A 21 -2.93 19.56 -2.59
C GLN A 21 -2.74 19.47 -4.11
N GLU A 22 -2.67 20.63 -4.79
CA GLU A 22 -2.49 20.72 -6.24
C GLU A 22 -1.14 20.17 -6.71
N VAL A 23 -0.07 20.44 -5.96
CA VAL A 23 1.28 19.94 -6.26
C VAL A 23 1.32 18.42 -6.06
N LEU A 24 0.77 17.92 -4.95
CA LEU A 24 0.69 16.48 -4.69
C LEU A 24 -0.10 15.76 -5.78
N GLN A 25 -1.22 16.32 -6.22
CA GLN A 25 -2.03 15.76 -7.30
C GLN A 25 -1.26 15.75 -8.63
N ALA A 26 -0.72 16.89 -9.04
CA ALA A 26 0.04 16.99 -10.30
C ALA A 26 1.24 16.04 -10.32
N CYS A 27 2.02 16.01 -9.25
CA CYS A 27 3.18 15.14 -9.14
C CYS A 27 2.80 13.66 -9.12
N THR A 28 1.74 13.27 -8.39
CA THR A 28 1.23 11.87 -8.40
C THR A 28 0.77 11.44 -9.79
N GLU A 29 0.18 12.35 -10.57
CA GLU A 29 -0.26 12.03 -11.93
C GLU A 29 0.88 11.87 -12.94
N MET A 30 2.02 12.53 -12.72
CA MET A 30 3.19 12.40 -13.58
C MET A 30 4.01 11.13 -13.30
N GLU A 31 3.77 10.43 -12.19
CA GLU A 31 4.49 9.20 -11.87
C GLU A 31 4.14 8.05 -12.81
N LEU A 32 5.19 7.38 -13.32
CA LEU A 32 5.07 6.12 -14.04
C LEU A 32 4.88 4.99 -13.04
N LEU A 33 3.75 4.30 -13.16
CA LEU A 33 3.43 3.14 -12.36
C LEU A 33 4.27 1.93 -12.81
N THR A 34 4.82 1.19 -11.86
CA THR A 34 5.64 0.00 -12.13
C THR A 34 5.25 -1.16 -11.21
N THR A 35 5.58 -2.38 -11.65
CA THR A 35 5.55 -3.63 -10.87
C THR A 35 6.85 -3.88 -10.11
N ASP A 36 7.90 -3.09 -10.38
CA ASP A 36 9.22 -3.21 -9.78
C ASP A 36 9.20 -2.88 -8.28
N ASP A 37 10.23 -3.33 -7.58
CA ASP A 37 10.39 -3.06 -6.16
C ASP A 37 10.74 -1.59 -5.92
N PRO A 38 9.99 -0.90 -5.05
CA PRO A 38 10.22 0.50 -4.77
C PRO A 38 11.47 0.65 -3.92
N ALA A 39 12.31 1.63 -4.28
CA ALA A 39 13.58 1.90 -3.60
C ALA A 39 13.43 2.09 -2.07
N LEU A 40 12.26 2.53 -1.59
CA LEU A 40 11.97 2.67 -0.15
C LEU A 40 12.20 1.36 0.63
N LEU A 41 11.79 0.22 0.09
CA LEU A 41 11.98 -1.08 0.76
C LEU A 41 13.45 -1.52 0.74
N THR A 42 14.16 -1.23 -0.35
CA THR A 42 15.60 -1.52 -0.47
C THR A 42 16.44 -0.66 0.47
N VAL A 43 16.09 0.63 0.60
CA VAL A 43 16.83 1.59 1.44
C VAL A 43 16.57 1.34 2.93
N ASN A 44 15.31 1.08 3.31
CA ASN A 44 14.97 0.82 4.70
C ASN A 44 13.77 -0.13 4.82
N PRO A 45 13.99 -1.46 4.86
CA PRO A 45 12.91 -2.42 5.01
C PRO A 45 12.36 -2.49 6.45
N PHE A 46 13.09 -2.02 7.46
CA PHE A 46 12.74 -2.26 8.87
C PHE A 46 11.60 -1.36 9.38
N THR A 47 11.51 -0.15 8.85
CA THR A 47 10.47 0.82 9.22
C THR A 47 9.66 1.31 8.02
N THR A 48 9.77 0.64 6.88
CA THR A 48 8.88 0.83 5.72
C THR A 48 7.82 -0.25 5.71
N ASP A 49 6.57 0.14 5.48
CA ASP A 49 5.44 -0.79 5.50
C ASP A 49 4.90 -1.05 4.12
N ILE A 50 4.63 -2.32 3.84
CA ILE A 50 3.86 -2.76 2.67
C ILE A 50 2.38 -2.64 3.03
N VAL A 51 1.61 -1.89 2.26
CA VAL A 51 0.19 -1.60 2.54
C VAL A 51 -0.66 -2.14 1.41
N ILE A 52 -1.39 -3.22 1.67
CA ILE A 52 -2.22 -3.92 0.69
C ILE A 52 -3.67 -3.46 0.84
N LEU A 53 -4.24 -2.88 -0.21
CA LEU A 53 -5.62 -2.37 -0.20
C LEU A 53 -6.64 -3.44 -0.60
N GLY A 54 -7.79 -3.45 0.08
CA GLY A 54 -8.98 -4.23 -0.29
C GLY A 54 -9.58 -3.91 -1.68
N ALA A 55 -10.26 -4.88 -2.28
CA ALA A 55 -10.91 -4.80 -3.60
C ALA A 55 -12.33 -5.43 -3.62
N GLY A 56 -12.96 -5.54 -2.46
CA GLY A 56 -14.21 -6.23 -2.20
C GLY A 56 -14.05 -7.74 -1.99
N LEU A 57 -14.93 -8.30 -1.15
CA LEU A 57 -15.14 -9.74 -1.03
C LEU A 57 -16.37 -10.18 -1.83
N TYR A 58 -16.46 -11.47 -2.11
CA TYR A 58 -17.72 -12.08 -2.54
C TYR A 58 -18.76 -12.04 -1.40
N PRO A 59 -20.07 -12.15 -1.70
CA PRO A 59 -21.12 -12.15 -0.67
C PRO A 59 -20.97 -13.24 0.39
N ASP A 60 -20.27 -14.33 0.08
CA ASP A 60 -19.95 -15.43 0.99
C ASP A 60 -18.70 -15.16 1.86
N GLY A 61 -18.01 -14.03 1.66
CA GLY A 61 -16.76 -13.69 2.34
C GLY A 61 -15.49 -14.19 1.63
N GLY A 62 -15.61 -14.71 0.41
CA GLY A 62 -14.48 -15.17 -0.41
C GLY A 62 -13.65 -14.02 -1.00
N ILE A 63 -12.35 -14.27 -1.20
CA ILE A 63 -11.42 -13.34 -1.86
C ILE A 63 -11.71 -13.31 -3.36
N ARG A 64 -11.83 -12.11 -3.93
CA ARG A 64 -12.00 -11.91 -5.37
C ARG A 64 -10.66 -11.99 -6.11
N PRO A 65 -10.64 -12.34 -7.40
CA PRO A 65 -9.40 -12.39 -8.19
C PRO A 65 -8.56 -11.10 -8.10
N VAL A 66 -9.21 -9.94 -8.21
CA VAL A 66 -8.53 -8.63 -8.09
C VAL A 66 -7.87 -8.43 -6.73
N LEU A 67 -8.49 -8.93 -5.65
CA LEU A 67 -7.89 -8.88 -4.31
C LEU A 67 -6.74 -9.88 -4.17
N GLU A 68 -6.88 -11.06 -4.79
CA GLU A 68 -5.84 -12.07 -4.82
C GLU A 68 -4.58 -11.59 -5.56
N GLU A 69 -4.71 -10.86 -6.66
CA GLU A 69 -3.57 -10.25 -7.36
C GLU A 69 -2.77 -9.33 -6.44
N ARG A 70 -3.46 -8.48 -5.66
CA ARG A 70 -2.83 -7.58 -4.68
C ARG A 70 -2.14 -8.35 -3.57
N LEU A 71 -2.76 -9.43 -3.11
CA LEU A 71 -2.20 -10.32 -2.10
C LEU A 71 -0.95 -11.04 -2.61
N ARG A 72 -0.94 -11.50 -3.86
CA ARG A 72 0.23 -12.12 -4.50
C ARG A 72 1.38 -11.13 -4.62
N THR A 73 1.12 -9.89 -5.06
CA THR A 73 2.14 -8.83 -5.09
C THR A 73 2.64 -8.48 -3.69
N GLY A 74 1.75 -8.35 -2.71
CA GLY A 74 2.12 -8.08 -1.33
C GLY A 74 2.94 -9.22 -0.70
N LEU A 75 2.60 -10.47 -1.00
CA LEU A 75 3.34 -11.66 -0.58
C LEU A 75 4.73 -11.70 -1.18
N ARG A 76 4.86 -11.42 -2.48
CA ARG A 76 6.15 -11.29 -3.16
C ARG A 76 7.05 -10.30 -2.41
N LEU A 77 6.57 -9.07 -2.20
CA LEU A 77 7.30 -8.06 -1.45
C LEU A 77 7.60 -8.50 0.00
N ALA A 78 6.67 -9.16 0.68
CA ALA A 78 6.88 -9.63 2.04
C ALA A 78 7.95 -10.74 2.14
N ASN A 79 8.12 -11.55 1.09
CA ASN A 79 9.16 -12.56 0.97
C ASN A 79 10.51 -11.96 0.61
N ASP A 80 10.53 -11.03 -0.35
CA ASP A 80 11.75 -10.34 -0.80
C ASP A 80 12.32 -9.44 0.31
N PHE A 81 11.45 -8.86 1.14
CA PHE A 81 11.79 -8.01 2.28
C PHE A 81 11.27 -8.61 3.59
N PRO A 82 11.93 -9.63 4.17
CA PRO A 82 11.41 -10.40 5.29
C PRO A 82 11.29 -9.62 6.62
N PHE A 83 11.91 -8.44 6.71
CA PHE A 83 11.80 -7.54 7.85
C PHE A 83 10.74 -6.45 7.69
N ALA A 84 10.20 -6.26 6.47
CA ALA A 84 9.15 -5.30 6.23
C ALA A 84 7.85 -5.72 6.93
N ARG A 85 7.17 -4.74 7.51
CA ARG A 85 5.85 -4.96 8.11
C ARG A 85 4.79 -4.85 7.02
N VAL A 86 3.67 -5.52 7.23
CA VAL A 86 2.55 -5.56 6.28
C VAL A 86 1.31 -5.00 6.95
N VAL A 87 0.64 -4.06 6.29
CA VAL A 87 -0.71 -3.61 6.62
C VAL A 87 -1.66 -4.11 5.56
N VAL A 88 -2.77 -4.67 6.01
CA VAL A 88 -3.91 -4.99 5.17
C VAL A 88 -5.07 -4.09 5.59
N THR A 89 -5.64 -3.34 4.64
CA THR A 89 -6.66 -2.30 4.92
C THR A 89 -7.94 -2.52 4.13
N GLY A 90 -9.07 -2.52 4.84
CA GLY A 90 -10.41 -2.68 4.29
C GLY A 90 -11.38 -3.22 5.35
N GLY A 91 -12.29 -2.35 5.80
CA GLY A 91 -13.18 -2.62 6.93
C GLY A 91 -14.61 -2.97 6.60
N VAL A 92 -15.03 -2.97 5.33
CA VAL A 92 -16.41 -3.32 4.95
C VAL A 92 -16.61 -4.83 5.07
N PRO A 93 -17.45 -5.32 6.01
CA PRO A 93 -17.66 -6.75 6.16
C PRO A 93 -18.54 -7.31 5.03
N GLN A 94 -18.23 -8.53 4.60
CA GLN A 94 -19.11 -9.39 3.82
C GLN A 94 -19.19 -10.73 4.55
N ASN A 95 -20.41 -11.21 4.80
CA ASN A 95 -20.63 -12.43 5.59
C ASN A 95 -19.89 -12.43 6.95
N GLY A 96 -19.87 -11.29 7.65
CA GLY A 96 -19.20 -11.14 8.94
C GLY A 96 -17.67 -11.08 8.90
N ARG A 97 -17.06 -11.10 7.72
CA ARG A 97 -15.59 -11.05 7.51
C ARG A 97 -15.21 -9.76 6.78
N THR A 98 -14.26 -9.00 7.30
CA THR A 98 -13.71 -7.83 6.60
C THR A 98 -12.65 -8.23 5.59
N GLU A 99 -12.34 -7.34 4.65
CA GLU A 99 -11.24 -7.54 3.71
C GLU A 99 -9.90 -7.66 4.44
N ALA A 100 -9.65 -6.81 5.44
CA ALA A 100 -8.43 -6.87 6.26
C ALA A 100 -8.27 -8.23 6.95
N GLN A 101 -9.33 -8.78 7.54
CA GLN A 101 -9.31 -10.12 8.12
C GLN A 101 -9.02 -11.19 7.07
N ALA A 102 -9.71 -11.14 5.92
CA ALA A 102 -9.53 -12.10 4.84
C ALA A 102 -8.10 -12.09 4.26
N MET A 103 -7.56 -10.89 4.05
CA MET A 103 -6.19 -10.68 3.58
C MET A 103 -5.15 -11.18 4.60
N SER A 104 -5.35 -10.89 5.89
CA SER A 104 -4.47 -11.35 6.98
C SER A 104 -4.41 -12.88 7.04
N GLU A 105 -5.58 -13.54 7.03
CA GLU A 105 -5.67 -15.00 7.03
C GLU A 105 -5.01 -15.61 5.79
N TRP A 106 -5.21 -15.02 4.61
CA TRP A 106 -4.58 -15.46 3.37
C TRP A 106 -3.06 -15.38 3.43
N LEU A 107 -2.50 -14.24 3.88
CA LEU A 107 -1.05 -14.04 3.99
C LEU A 107 -0.41 -14.98 5.01
N ARG A 108 -1.10 -15.21 6.14
CA ARG A 108 -0.66 -16.17 7.16
C ARG A 108 -0.65 -17.59 6.61
N GLY A 109 -1.69 -17.97 5.86
CA GLY A 109 -1.76 -19.26 5.16
C GLY A 109 -0.65 -19.42 4.11
N ALA A 110 -0.21 -18.31 3.50
CA ALA A 110 0.92 -18.27 2.57
C ALA A 110 2.30 -18.19 3.25
N GLY A 111 2.37 -18.21 4.59
CA GLY A 111 3.63 -18.29 5.35
C GLY A 111 4.18 -16.96 5.88
N VAL A 112 3.48 -15.83 5.71
CA VAL A 112 3.90 -14.56 6.32
C VAL A 112 3.70 -14.63 7.84
N PRO A 113 4.74 -14.39 8.66
CA PRO A 113 4.62 -14.43 10.11
C PRO A 113 3.52 -13.50 10.65
N PRO A 114 2.60 -13.96 11.53
CA PRO A 114 1.49 -13.16 12.00
C PRO A 114 1.88 -11.83 12.64
N HIS A 115 3.02 -11.79 13.34
CA HIS A 115 3.52 -10.57 13.99
C HIS A 115 3.95 -9.47 13.00
N ARG A 116 4.14 -9.79 11.71
CA ARG A 116 4.42 -8.81 10.67
C ARG A 116 3.17 -8.18 10.10
N ILE A 117 2.00 -8.78 10.30
CA ILE A 117 0.75 -8.35 9.68
C ILE A 117 -0.05 -7.53 10.69
N SER A 118 -0.48 -6.33 10.27
CA SER A 118 -1.42 -5.50 11.01
C SER A 118 -2.69 -5.31 10.19
N GLU A 119 -3.83 -5.52 10.83
CA GLU A 119 -5.14 -5.34 10.22
C GLU A 119 -5.67 -3.93 10.50
N GLU A 120 -6.06 -3.22 9.44
CA GLU A 120 -6.88 -2.02 9.53
C GLU A 120 -8.27 -2.37 8.98
N ASN A 121 -9.22 -2.62 9.88
CA ASN A 121 -10.53 -3.20 9.58
C ASN A 121 -11.70 -2.24 9.84
N GLN A 122 -11.47 -0.93 9.87
CA GLN A 122 -12.48 0.08 10.17
C GLN A 122 -12.88 0.92 8.97
N SER A 123 -12.06 0.93 7.91
CA SER A 123 -12.26 1.75 6.73
C SER A 123 -13.44 1.30 5.83
N ASN A 124 -14.13 2.26 5.23
CA ASN A 124 -15.15 2.03 4.21
C ASN A 124 -14.85 2.69 2.85
N SER A 125 -13.70 3.34 2.73
CA SER A 125 -13.29 4.09 1.56
C SER A 125 -11.77 4.18 1.47
N THR A 126 -11.24 4.50 0.29
CA THR A 126 -9.80 4.65 0.08
C THR A 126 -9.19 5.79 0.90
N VAL A 127 -9.96 6.87 1.13
CA VAL A 127 -9.55 7.97 2.01
C VAL A 127 -9.41 7.46 3.46
N GLN A 128 -10.38 6.67 3.93
CA GLN A 128 -10.30 6.08 5.26
C GLN A 128 -9.19 5.03 5.38
N ASN A 129 -8.93 4.21 4.35
CA ASN A 129 -7.78 3.31 4.32
C ASN A 129 -6.49 4.09 4.62
N ALA A 130 -6.30 5.23 3.95
CA ALA A 130 -5.14 6.08 4.14
C ALA A 130 -5.10 6.70 5.55
N GLN A 131 -6.20 7.29 6.01
CA GLN A 131 -6.27 7.95 7.32
C GLN A 131 -6.06 6.97 8.49
N PHE A 132 -6.66 5.79 8.42
CA PHE A 132 -6.60 4.80 9.51
C PHE A 132 -5.28 4.04 9.48
N SER A 133 -4.74 3.73 8.29
CA SER A 133 -3.37 3.20 8.18
C SER A 133 -2.34 4.21 8.69
N ASN A 134 -2.55 5.52 8.47
CA ASN A 134 -1.66 6.55 8.98
C ASN A 134 -1.60 6.59 10.52
N ARG A 135 -2.69 6.24 11.22
CA ARG A 135 -2.66 6.07 12.69
C ARG A 135 -1.72 4.94 13.09
N LEU A 136 -1.83 3.78 12.42
CA LEU A 136 -0.90 2.66 12.63
C LEU A 136 0.56 3.08 12.36
N PHE A 137 0.79 3.92 11.34
CA PHE A 137 2.13 4.43 11.01
C PHE A 137 2.72 5.29 12.13
N TYR A 138 1.91 6.11 12.80
CA TYR A 138 2.35 6.90 13.96
C TYR A 138 2.73 5.99 15.12
N ASP A 139 1.85 5.05 15.49
CA ASP A 139 2.02 4.21 16.67
C ASP A 139 3.26 3.32 16.61
N ARG A 140 3.73 2.99 15.40
CA ARG A 140 4.86 2.07 15.17
C ARG A 140 6.11 2.72 14.61
N GLY A 141 6.19 4.04 14.56
CA GLY A 141 7.37 4.75 14.06
C GLY A 141 7.70 4.43 12.59
N THR A 142 6.69 4.28 11.74
CA THR A 142 6.88 4.09 10.30
C THR A 142 7.61 5.28 9.69
N THR A 143 8.54 5.00 8.78
CA THR A 143 9.33 5.99 8.04
C THR A 143 9.14 5.90 6.53
N GLY A 144 8.26 5.01 6.05
CA GLY A 144 7.93 4.87 4.64
C GLY A 144 6.73 3.95 4.42
N ALA A 145 5.99 4.17 3.34
CA ALA A 145 4.87 3.31 2.97
C ALA A 145 4.90 2.95 1.49
N VAL A 146 4.66 1.67 1.19
CA VAL A 146 4.55 1.11 -0.15
C VAL A 146 3.13 0.62 -0.37
N ILE A 147 2.40 1.31 -1.23
CA ILE A 147 0.99 1.04 -1.50
C ILE A 147 0.86 -0.02 -2.60
N VAL A 148 0.23 -1.14 -2.28
CA VAL A 148 -0.01 -2.26 -3.21
C VAL A 148 -1.48 -2.26 -3.62
N THR A 149 -1.74 -1.99 -4.89
CA THR A 149 -3.06 -2.10 -5.53
C THR A 149 -2.90 -2.18 -7.06
N ASN A 150 -3.97 -2.51 -7.78
CA ASN A 150 -3.96 -2.53 -9.25
C ASN A 150 -3.76 -1.14 -9.86
N ASP A 151 -3.34 -1.10 -11.13
CA ASP A 151 -2.93 0.12 -11.85
C ASP A 151 -4.00 1.20 -11.93
N PHE A 152 -5.23 0.84 -12.30
CA PHE A 152 -6.37 1.76 -12.38
C PHE A 152 -6.72 2.42 -11.03
N HIS A 153 -6.21 1.88 -9.92
CA HIS A 153 -6.47 2.37 -8.57
C HIS A 153 -5.26 3.05 -7.91
N LEU A 154 -4.04 2.74 -8.36
CA LEU A 154 -2.82 3.04 -7.62
C LEU A 154 -2.57 4.53 -7.42
N LYS A 155 -2.73 5.36 -8.47
CA LYS A 155 -2.54 6.81 -8.36
C LYS A 155 -3.48 7.45 -7.33
N ARG A 156 -4.77 7.11 -7.39
CA ARG A 156 -5.78 7.60 -6.43
C ARG A 156 -5.42 7.17 -5.01
N ALA A 157 -5.01 5.92 -4.83
CA ALA A 157 -4.60 5.42 -3.52
C ALA A 157 -3.37 6.19 -3.01
N MET A 158 -2.32 6.31 -3.82
CA MET A 158 -1.11 7.05 -3.45
C MET A 158 -1.39 8.50 -3.08
N LEU A 159 -2.27 9.20 -3.82
CA LEU A 159 -2.68 10.56 -3.48
C LEU A 159 -3.33 10.62 -2.08
N ASN A 160 -4.29 9.74 -1.78
CA ASN A 160 -4.93 9.68 -0.47
C ASN A 160 -3.92 9.42 0.65
N PHE A 161 -2.96 8.51 0.43
CA PHE A 161 -1.92 8.21 1.42
C PHE A 161 -0.96 9.39 1.60
N ARG A 162 -0.53 10.06 0.52
CA ARG A 162 0.30 11.28 0.59
C ARG A 162 -0.38 12.40 1.38
N GLN A 163 -1.67 12.62 1.12
CA GLN A 163 -2.48 13.58 1.86
C GLN A 163 -2.61 13.19 3.35
N ALA A 164 -2.82 11.90 3.65
CA ALA A 164 -2.97 11.45 5.02
C ALA A 164 -1.68 11.57 5.84
N VAL A 165 -0.52 11.29 5.23
CA VAL A 165 0.78 11.37 5.93
C VAL A 165 1.33 12.80 5.98
N ASP A 166 0.81 13.71 5.15
CA ASP A 166 1.14 15.14 5.14
C ASP A 166 2.66 15.40 5.13
N GLY A 167 3.37 14.71 4.23
CA GLY A 167 4.82 14.82 4.05
C GLY A 167 5.69 14.22 5.17
N ARG A 168 5.09 13.65 6.22
CA ARG A 168 5.83 13.04 7.34
C ARG A 168 6.67 11.83 6.92
N ILE A 169 6.16 11.02 5.99
CA ILE A 169 6.85 9.84 5.47
C ILE A 169 6.73 9.77 3.95
N PRO A 170 7.73 9.23 3.23
CA PRO A 170 7.60 8.96 1.82
C PRO A 170 6.58 7.86 1.53
N VAL A 171 5.72 8.11 0.54
CA VAL A 171 4.79 7.13 -0.04
C VAL A 171 5.21 6.79 -1.47
N ALA A 172 5.40 5.50 -1.72
CA ALA A 172 5.55 4.89 -3.04
C ALA A 172 4.44 3.87 -3.28
N GLY A 173 4.32 3.35 -4.49
CA GLY A 173 3.37 2.32 -4.88
C GLY A 173 4.00 1.17 -5.65
N VAL A 174 3.29 0.06 -5.74
CA VAL A 174 3.60 -1.07 -6.62
C VAL A 174 2.30 -1.53 -7.25
N VAL A 175 2.31 -1.68 -8.58
CA VAL A 175 1.17 -2.19 -9.32
C VAL A 175 1.02 -3.68 -9.06
N ALA A 176 -0.16 -4.09 -8.62
CA ALA A 176 -0.56 -5.48 -8.63
C ALA A 176 -1.08 -5.87 -10.03
N ARG A 177 -0.40 -6.84 -10.66
CA ARG A 177 -0.84 -7.50 -11.90
C ARG A 177 -0.75 -9.01 -11.73
N GLY A 178 -1.78 -9.72 -12.17
CA GLY A 178 -1.84 -11.17 -12.32
C GLY A 178 -1.54 -11.59 -13.75
#